data_AF-A0A0M8XCR1-F1
#
_entry.id   AF-A0A0M8XCR1-F1
#
_cell.length_a   1.000
_cell.length_b   1.000
_cell.length_c   1.000
_cell.angle_alpha   90.00
_cell.angle_beta   90.00
_cell.angle_gamma   90.00
#
_symmetry.space_group_name_H-M   'P 1'
#
loop_
_entity.id
_entity.type
_entity.pdbx_description
1 polymer ?
#
loop_
_entity_poly.entity_id
_entity_poly.type
_entity_poly.pdbx_seq_one_letter_code
_entity_poly.pdbx_strand_id
1 'polypeptide(L)'
;RWEFRLRDGQEPVRELIAPWLPQSYDGDFEVVRETQYTFRARVADRWRSGRVFLLGDAAHLTPPFIGQGLCAGLRDAYNLTWKLARV
;
A
#
# COMPACT_ATOMS: atom_id res chain seq x y z
N ARG A 1 2.33 -12.13 9.33
CA ARG A 1 1.62 -11.41 8.23
C ARG A 1 2.07 -12.02 6.93
N TRP A 2 1.13 -12.41 6.08
CA TRP A 2 1.42 -13.02 4.78
C TRP A 2 0.99 -12.05 3.67
N GLU A 3 1.78 -11.97 2.60
CA GLU A 3 1.42 -11.22 1.40
C GLU A 3 1.65 -12.11 0.18
N PHE A 4 0.59 -12.36 -0.57
CA PHE A 4 0.62 -13.23 -1.74
C PHE A 4 0.25 -12.42 -2.98
N ARG A 5 0.93 -12.73 -4.09
CA ARG A 5 0.43 -12.32 -5.41
C ARG A 5 -0.67 -13.28 -5.81
N LEU A 6 -1.90 -12.78 -5.90
CA LEU A 6 -3.03 -13.56 -6.37
C LEU A 6 -2.94 -13.77 -7.88
N ARG A 7 -3.30 -14.98 -8.32
CA ARG A 7 -3.53 -15.33 -9.73
C ARG A 7 -5.04 -15.44 -9.97
N ASP A 8 -5.46 -15.38 -11.23
CA ASP A 8 -6.87 -15.51 -11.59
C ASP A 8 -7.48 -16.80 -11.00
N GLY A 9 -8.60 -16.67 -10.29
CA GLY A 9 -9.32 -17.78 -9.66
C GLY A 9 -8.76 -18.26 -8.31
N GLN A 10 -7.70 -17.66 -7.78
CA GLN A 10 -7.24 -17.95 -6.41
C GLN A 10 -7.93 -17.03 -5.39
N GLU A 11 -8.82 -17.59 -4.59
CA GLU A 11 -9.56 -16.82 -3.57
C GLU A 11 -9.32 -17.24 -2.12
N PRO A 12 -9.21 -18.51 -1.72
CA PRO A 12 -9.14 -18.80 -0.29
C PRO A 12 -7.73 -18.56 0.27
N VAL A 13 -7.60 -17.54 1.14
CA VAL A 13 -6.37 -17.24 1.89
C VAL A 13 -5.82 -18.46 2.65
N ARG A 14 -6.71 -19.38 3.04
CA ARG A 14 -6.32 -20.60 3.76
C ARG A 14 -5.45 -21.52 2.92
N GLU A 15 -5.77 -21.69 1.64
CA GLU A 15 -4.97 -22.51 0.72
C GLU A 15 -3.61 -21.87 0.44
N LEU A 16 -3.54 -20.54 0.41
CA LEU A 16 -2.26 -19.82 0.21
C LEU A 16 -1.32 -19.95 1.40
N ILE A 17 -1.88 -20.06 2.62
CA ILE A 17 -1.11 -20.18 3.86
C ILE A 17 -0.72 -21.63 4.15
N ALA A 18 -1.56 -22.62 3.79
CA ALA A 18 -1.38 -24.03 4.16
C ALA A 18 0.03 -24.60 3.92
N PRO A 19 0.72 -24.34 2.79
CA PRO A 19 2.07 -24.85 2.55
C PRO A 19 3.13 -24.32 3.52
N TRP A 20 2.84 -23.24 4.24
CA TRP A 20 3.77 -22.56 5.14
C TRP A 20 3.49 -22.86 6.61
N LEU A 21 2.46 -23.65 6.91
CA LEU A 21 2.17 -24.09 8.27
C LEU A 21 3.11 -25.25 8.65
N PRO A 22 3.59 -25.30 9.91
CA PRO A 22 4.37 -26.43 10.39
C PRO A 22 3.59 -27.75 10.23
N GLN A 23 4.28 -28.85 9.94
CA GLN A 23 3.64 -30.19 9.90
C GLN A 23 3.00 -30.60 11.23
N SER A 24 3.48 -30.04 12.34
CA SER A 24 2.92 -30.23 13.68
C SER A 24 1.68 -29.38 13.95
N TYR A 25 1.26 -28.53 13.01
CA TYR A 25 0.10 -27.68 13.15
C TYR A 25 -1.16 -28.46 12.75
N ASP A 26 -1.91 -28.89 13.74
CA ASP A 26 -3.14 -29.70 13.63
C ASP A 26 -4.43 -28.89 13.82
N GLY A 27 -4.33 -27.58 14.02
CA GLY A 27 -5.42 -26.70 14.39
C GLY A 27 -6.07 -25.91 13.26
N ASP A 28 -7.24 -25.34 13.54
CA ASP A 28 -7.84 -24.25 12.76
C ASP A 28 -7.20 -22.92 13.17
N PHE A 29 -6.87 -22.06 12.22
CA PHE A 29 -6.44 -20.68 12.50
C PHE A 29 -7.54 -19.70 12.17
N GLU A 30 -7.65 -18.67 13.01
CA GLU A 30 -8.50 -17.53 12.74
C GLU A 30 -7.80 -16.53 11.80
N VAL A 31 -8.46 -16.20 10.70
CA VAL A 31 -8.03 -15.10 9.83
C VAL A 31 -8.54 -13.80 10.43
N VAL A 32 -7.65 -13.10 11.15
CA VAL A 32 -7.98 -11.80 11.78
C VAL A 32 -8.33 -10.73 10.73
N ARG A 33 -7.64 -10.74 9.59
CA ARG A 33 -7.89 -9.81 8.48
C ARG A 33 -7.40 -10.39 7.17
N GLU A 34 -8.25 -10.30 6.17
CA GLU A 34 -7.92 -10.51 4.76
C GLU A 34 -8.22 -9.24 3.97
N THR A 35 -7.32 -8.86 3.07
CA THR A 35 -7.55 -7.74 2.17
C THR A 35 -6.84 -8.00 0.86
N GLN A 36 -7.54 -7.72 -0.24
CA GLN A 36 -6.97 -7.75 -1.57
C GLN A 36 -6.74 -6.30 -2.01
N TYR A 37 -5.57 -6.04 -2.59
CA TYR A 37 -5.25 -4.73 -3.14
C TYR A 37 -4.48 -4.89 -4.45
N THR A 38 -4.71 -3.94 -5.36
CA THR A 38 -3.96 -3.86 -6.61
C THR A 38 -2.85 -2.82 -6.46
N PHE A 39 -1.61 -3.26 -6.65
CA PHE A 39 -0.49 -2.32 -6.72
C PHE A 39 -0.39 -1.68 -8.08
N ARG A 40 -0.11 -0.37 -8.06
CA ARG A 40 0.21 0.41 -9.25
C ARG A 40 1.45 1.24 -8.95
N ALA A 41 2.32 1.36 -9.95
CA ALA A 41 3.43 2.31 -9.93
C ALA A 41 3.05 3.43 -10.89
N ARG A 42 2.65 4.59 -10.36
CA ARG A 42 2.17 5.73 -11.15
C ARG A 42 2.60 7.02 -10.50
N VAL A 43 2.84 8.05 -11.31
CA VAL A 43 3.12 9.41 -10.85
C VAL A 43 2.26 10.36 -11.68
N ALA A 44 1.64 11.34 -11.04
CA ALA A 44 0.88 12.38 -11.73
C ALA A 44 1.85 13.27 -12.52
N ASP A 45 1.50 13.59 -13.77
CA ASP A 45 2.30 14.50 -14.62
C ASP A 45 2.37 15.91 -14.05
N ARG A 46 1.32 16.32 -13.32
CA ARG A 46 1.19 17.66 -12.75
C ARG A 46 0.67 17.59 -11.32
N TRP A 47 1.46 18.11 -10.39
CA TRP A 47 1.17 18.06 -8.95
C TRP A 47 0.46 19.32 -8.42
N ARG A 48 0.27 20.33 -9.27
CA ARG A 48 -0.38 21.60 -8.90
C ARG A 48 -1.23 22.15 -10.03
N SER A 49 -2.46 22.56 -9.71
CA SER A 49 -3.30 23.38 -10.58
C SER A 49 -3.83 24.59 -9.81
N GLY A 50 -3.38 25.79 -10.14
CA GLY A 50 -3.75 27.01 -9.42
C GLY A 50 -3.37 26.96 -7.93
N ARG A 51 -4.40 26.95 -7.06
CA ARG A 51 -4.28 26.84 -5.59
C ARG A 51 -4.54 25.41 -5.06
N VAL A 52 -4.61 24.42 -5.95
CA VAL A 52 -4.81 23.00 -5.61
C VAL A 52 -3.51 22.24 -5.82
N PHE A 53 -3.15 21.38 -4.86
CA PHE A 53 -1.93 20.58 -4.85
C PHE A 53 -2.26 19.10 -4.58
N LEU A 54 -1.52 18.19 -5.22
CA LEU A 54 -1.58 16.74 -5.00
C LEU A 54 -0.39 16.31 -4.14
N LEU A 55 -0.63 15.37 -3.22
CA LEU A 55 0.36 14.84 -2.27
C LEU A 55 0.09 13.35 -2.03
N GLY A 56 1.11 12.57 -1.67
CA GLY A 56 0.96 11.15 -1.34
C GLY A 56 0.31 10.37 -2.49
N ASP A 57 -0.61 9.44 -2.16
CA ASP A 57 -1.28 8.57 -3.14
C ASP A 57 -2.03 9.32 -4.26
N ALA A 58 -2.44 10.58 -4.02
CA ALA A 58 -3.05 11.42 -5.05
C ALA A 58 -2.04 11.89 -6.11
N ALA A 59 -0.76 11.94 -5.77
CA ALA A 59 0.34 12.37 -6.62
C ALA A 59 1.20 11.21 -7.13
N HIS A 60 1.36 10.16 -6.34
CA HIS A 60 2.18 8.99 -6.69
C HIS A 60 1.69 7.73 -5.98
N LEU A 61 1.57 6.65 -6.76
CA LEU A 61 1.35 5.31 -6.25
C LEU A 61 2.68 4.57 -6.33
N THR A 62 3.11 4.02 -5.20
CA THR A 62 4.35 3.25 -5.10
C THR A 62 4.04 1.82 -4.69
N PRO A 63 4.82 0.83 -5.15
CA PRO A 63 4.76 -0.51 -4.58
C PRO A 63 5.04 -0.46 -3.05
N PRO A 64 4.49 -1.40 -2.27
CA PRO A 64 4.38 -1.33 -0.80
C PRO A 64 5.70 -1.66 -0.09
N PHE A 65 6.83 -1.22 -0.62
CA PHE A 65 8.12 -1.60 -0.07
C PHE A 65 8.38 -0.80 1.19
N ILE A 66 8.35 -1.47 2.35
CA ILE A 66 8.82 -0.96 3.64
C ILE A 66 8.19 0.41 3.98
N GLY A 67 6.91 0.61 3.65
CA GLY A 67 6.19 1.86 3.94
C GLY A 67 6.67 3.08 3.14
N GLN A 68 7.39 2.89 2.03
CA GLN A 68 7.95 3.99 1.22
C GLN A 68 6.89 5.03 0.80
N GLY A 69 5.69 4.59 0.39
CA GLY A 69 4.61 5.48 -0.02
C GLY A 69 4.18 6.45 1.08
N LEU A 70 3.99 5.94 2.30
CA LEU A 70 3.65 6.77 3.47
C LEU A 70 4.77 7.78 3.77
N CYS A 71 6.02 7.32 3.80
CA CYS A 71 7.18 8.19 4.04
C CYS A 71 7.36 9.25 2.94
N ALA A 72 7.04 8.93 1.69
CA ALA A 72 7.04 9.89 0.59
C ALA A 72 5.93 10.94 0.76
N GLY A 73 4.69 10.51 1.03
CA GLY A 73 3.56 11.43 1.25
C GLY A 73 3.79 12.40 2.42
N LEU A 74 4.38 11.93 3.52
CA LEU A 74 4.77 12.79 4.64
C LEU A 74 5.82 13.84 4.24
N ARG A 75 6.79 13.46 3.41
CA ARG A 75 7.79 14.41 2.88
C ARG A 75 7.17 15.44 1.94
N ASP A 76 6.18 15.04 1.13
CA ASP A 76 5.46 15.98 0.27
C ASP A 76 4.73 17.04 1.09
N ALA A 77 3.99 16.60 2.11
CA ALA A 77 3.27 17.50 3.01
C ALA A 77 4.24 18.43 3.73
N TYR A 78 5.30 17.88 4.32
CA TYR A 78 6.36 18.65 4.98
C TYR A 78 6.95 19.72 4.04
N ASN A 79 7.18 19.39 2.77
CA ASN A 79 7.69 20.33 1.78
C ASN A 79 6.68 21.43 1.41
N LEU A 80 5.39 21.12 1.33
CA LEU A 80 4.37 22.07 0.92
C LEU A 80 4.03 23.06 2.03
N THR A 81 3.90 22.61 3.28
CA THR A 81 3.34 23.43 4.37
C THR A 81 4.15 24.70 4.63
N TRP A 82 5.48 24.62 4.66
CA TRP A 82 6.31 25.82 4.89
C TRP A 82 6.25 26.82 3.72
N LYS A 83 6.03 26.35 2.50
CA LYS A 83 5.87 27.21 1.32
C LYS A 83 4.54 27.94 1.37
N LEU A 84 3.48 27.24 1.77
CA LEU A 84 2.15 27.83 1.96
C LEU A 84 2.13 28.85 3.12
N ALA A 85 2.90 28.62 4.17
CA ALA A 85 2.97 29.55 5.31
C ALA A 85 3.69 30.89 4.98
N ARG A 86 4.37 30.99 3.84
CA ARG A 86 5.16 32.16 3.43
C ARG A 86 4.51 33.00 2.31
N VAL A 87 3.27 32.69 1.94
CA VAL A 87 2.53 33.37 0.87
C VAL A 87 1.21 33.95 1.36
#